data_AF-A0A0C3PMC1-F1
#
_entry.id   AF-A0A0C3PMC1-F1
#
_cell.length_a   1.000
_cell.length_b   1.000
_cell.length_c   1.000
_cell.angle_alpha   90.00
_cell.angle_beta   90.00
_cell.angle_gamma   90.00
#
_symmetry.space_group_name_H-M   'P 1'
#
loop_
_entity.id
_entity.type
_entity.pdbx_description
1 polymer ?
#
loop_
_entity_poly.entity_id
_entity_poly.type
_entity_poly.pdbx_seq_one_letter_code
_entity_poly.pdbx_strand_id
1 'polypeptide(L)'
;MPFYQMLCIASHFREYKHIKELVTMSAKHIMDQGGVVRNIEYWGTQTLPQPMRRHRQVYTIGDYWTMYFDTSPHGLRSLTGVIRRDPRVIRWTMLKQGDKVGDVVLPREKTVTRTDYLNPPRDGSTSWSELDF
;
A
#
# COMPACT_ATOMS: atom_id res chain seq x y z
N MET A 1 -17.46 1.89 -1.38
CA MET A 1 -16.38 2.32 -2.28
C MET A 1 -15.17 1.48 -1.92
N PRO A 2 -14.62 0.66 -2.83
CA PRO A 2 -13.45 -0.16 -2.52
C PRO A 2 -12.22 0.69 -2.22
N PHE A 3 -11.30 0.13 -1.44
CA PHE A 3 -10.04 0.74 -1.09
C PHE A 3 -8.99 0.39 -2.14
N TYR A 4 -8.36 1.41 -2.70
CA TYR A 4 -7.33 1.28 -3.72
C TYR A 4 -6.00 1.90 -3.26
N GLN A 5 -4.93 1.32 -3.75
CA GLN A 5 -3.59 1.92 -3.72
C GLN A 5 -3.15 2.17 -5.15
N MET A 6 -2.63 3.36 -5.40
CA MET A 6 -1.90 3.66 -6.61
C MET A 6 -0.42 3.75 -6.29
N LEU A 7 0.41 3.10 -7.11
CA LEU A 7 1.85 3.37 -7.19
C LEU A 7 2.10 4.11 -8.50
N CYS A 8 2.76 5.25 -8.43
CA CYS A 8 3.07 6.07 -9.59
C CYS A 8 4.56 6.39 -9.65
N ILE A 9 5.12 6.27 -10.84
CA ILE A 9 6.49 6.66 -11.18
C ILE A 9 6.35 7.92 -12.05
N ALA A 10 6.72 9.05 -11.48
CA ALA A 10 6.78 10.33 -12.17
C ALA A 10 8.19 10.58 -12.75
N SER A 11 8.26 11.37 -13.80
CA SER A 11 9.49 11.96 -14.31
C SER A 11 10.10 12.85 -13.24
N HIS A 12 11.41 12.69 -13.06
CA HIS A 12 12.15 13.42 -12.05
C HIS A 12 12.45 14.85 -12.49
N PHE A 13 12.14 15.81 -11.64
CA PHE A 13 12.50 17.23 -11.80
C PHE A 13 13.22 17.70 -10.53
N ARG A 14 14.10 18.69 -10.68
CA ARG A 14 14.77 19.31 -9.53
C ARG A 14 13.79 20.14 -8.70
N GLU A 15 12.81 20.75 -9.36
CA GLU A 15 11.80 21.56 -8.72
C GLU A 15 10.64 20.71 -8.17
N TYR A 16 10.39 20.84 -6.86
CA TYR A 16 9.27 20.19 -6.19
C TYR A 16 7.89 20.54 -6.76
N LYS A 17 7.78 21.65 -7.49
CA LYS A 17 6.53 22.13 -8.10
C LYS A 17 5.86 21.06 -8.98
N HIS A 18 6.64 20.33 -9.78
CA HIS A 18 6.10 19.41 -10.78
C HIS A 18 5.38 18.21 -10.15
N ILE A 19 6.02 17.58 -9.16
CA ILE A 19 5.44 16.45 -8.44
C ILE A 19 4.30 16.91 -7.54
N LYS A 20 4.43 18.06 -6.86
CA LYS A 20 3.36 18.64 -6.04
C LYS A 20 2.09 18.85 -6.85
N GLU A 21 2.20 19.44 -8.03
CA GLU A 21 1.06 19.66 -8.92
C GLU A 21 0.40 18.35 -9.38
N LEU A 22 1.21 17.35 -9.76
CA LEU A 22 0.73 16.03 -10.19
C LEU A 22 -0.05 15.32 -9.07
N VAL A 23 0.53 15.31 -7.87
CA VAL A 23 -0.08 14.70 -6.66
C VAL A 23 -1.36 15.44 -6.28
N THR A 24 -1.31 16.78 -6.23
CA THR A 24 -2.45 17.62 -5.87
C THR A 24 -3.60 17.43 -6.86
N MET A 25 -3.30 17.41 -8.16
CA MET A 25 -4.29 17.18 -9.21
C MET A 25 -4.93 15.79 -9.06
N SER A 26 -4.11 14.75 -8.83
CA SER A 26 -4.61 13.37 -8.66
C SER A 26 -5.51 13.24 -7.42
N ALA A 27 -5.11 13.83 -6.31
CA ALA A 27 -5.87 13.82 -5.06
C ALA A 27 -7.19 14.59 -5.20
N LYS A 28 -7.15 15.80 -5.78
CA LYS A 28 -8.34 16.61 -6.06
C LYS A 28 -9.31 15.87 -6.97
N HIS A 29 -8.82 15.24 -8.03
CA HIS A 29 -9.66 14.48 -8.95
C HIS A 29 -10.47 13.37 -8.24
N ILE A 30 -9.88 12.70 -7.24
CA ILE A 30 -10.61 11.72 -6.43
C ILE A 30 -11.64 12.39 -5.53
N MET A 31 -11.27 13.48 -4.85
CA MET A 31 -12.17 14.22 -3.94
C MET A 31 -13.37 14.81 -4.70
N ASP A 32 -13.13 15.38 -5.88
CA ASP A 32 -14.17 15.97 -6.75
C ASP A 32 -15.17 14.92 -7.26
N GLN A 33 -14.75 13.65 -7.33
CA GLN A 33 -15.61 12.53 -7.70
C GLN A 33 -16.28 11.84 -6.50
N GLY A 34 -16.25 12.47 -5.32
CA GLY A 34 -16.85 11.97 -4.09
C GLY A 34 -16.08 10.82 -3.44
N GLY A 35 -14.82 10.61 -3.82
CA GLY A 35 -13.91 9.68 -3.15
C GLY A 35 -13.17 10.33 -1.99
N VAL A 36 -12.43 9.51 -1.24
CA VAL A 36 -11.66 9.96 -0.07
C VAL A 36 -10.20 9.54 -0.24
N VAL A 37 -9.28 10.48 -0.09
CA VAL A 37 -7.84 10.20 -0.04
C VAL A 37 -7.43 9.97 1.42
N ARG A 38 -6.85 8.81 1.70
CA ARG A 38 -6.46 8.41 3.06
C ARG A 38 -5.01 8.75 3.38
N ASN A 39 -4.11 8.52 2.43
CA ASN A 39 -2.68 8.73 2.63
C ASN A 39 -1.98 8.98 1.28
N ILE A 40 -0.90 9.74 1.31
CA ILE A 40 -0.01 10.01 0.19
C ILE A 40 1.41 9.91 0.70
N GLU A 41 2.24 9.09 0.06
CA GLU A 41 3.62 8.89 0.47
C GLU A 41 4.57 9.11 -0.70
N TYR A 42 5.72 9.71 -0.43
CA TYR A 42 6.80 9.88 -1.39
C TYR A 42 7.95 8.93 -1.02
N TRP A 43 8.39 8.12 -1.98
CA TRP A 43 9.41 7.10 -1.79
C TRP A 43 10.80 7.55 -2.27
N GLY A 44 10.93 8.79 -2.72
CA GLY A 44 12.18 9.32 -3.26
C GLY A 44 12.34 9.10 -4.77
N THR A 45 13.40 9.71 -5.28
CA THR A 45 13.91 9.48 -6.62
C THR A 45 14.72 8.18 -6.64
N GLN A 46 14.40 7.28 -7.57
CA GLN A 46 15.09 6.00 -7.72
C GLN A 46 15.48 5.75 -9.17
N THR A 47 16.54 4.98 -9.38
CA THR A 47 16.92 4.51 -10.71
C THR A 47 15.94 3.45 -11.18
N LEU A 48 15.47 3.58 -12.42
CA LEU A 48 14.58 2.60 -13.03
C LEU A 48 15.37 1.31 -13.32
N PRO A 49 14.81 0.12 -13.08
CA PRO A 49 15.50 -1.14 -13.37
C PRO A 49 15.92 -1.27 -14.84
N GLN A 50 15.14 -0.66 -15.74
CA GLN A 50 15.41 -0.59 -17.18
C GLN A 50 14.95 0.76 -17.73
N PRO A 51 15.61 1.30 -18.78
CA PRO A 51 15.18 2.54 -19.41
C PRO A 51 13.75 2.43 -19.96
N MET A 52 12.88 3.35 -19.54
CA MET A 52 11.48 3.36 -19.98
C MET A 52 11.23 4.48 -20.99
N ARG A 53 10.54 4.17 -22.09
CA ARG A 53 10.13 5.17 -23.09
C ARG A 53 8.69 5.60 -22.87
N ARG A 54 8.44 6.88 -22.70
CA ARG A 54 7.09 7.43 -22.52
C ARG A 54 7.03 8.88 -22.99
N HIS A 55 5.92 9.28 -23.63
CA HIS A 55 5.72 10.64 -24.16
C HIS A 55 6.92 11.17 -24.99
N ARG A 56 7.52 10.32 -25.83
CA ARG A 56 8.70 10.59 -26.66
C ARG A 56 10.00 10.89 -25.90
N GLN A 57 10.05 10.60 -24.61
CA GLN A 57 11.26 10.72 -23.77
C GLN A 57 11.69 9.34 -23.27
N VAL A 58 12.99 9.22 -22.97
CA VAL A 58 13.58 8.02 -22.35
C VAL A 58 13.98 8.38 -20.93
N TYR A 59 13.53 7.58 -19.97
CA TYR A 59 13.78 7.80 -18.54
C TYR A 59 14.67 6.69 -18.00
N THR A 60 15.64 7.06 -17.18
CA THR A 60 16.52 6.15 -16.42
C THR A 60 16.35 6.31 -14.91
N ILE A 61 15.72 7.40 -14.46
CA ILE A 61 15.35 7.68 -13.08
C ILE A 61 13.88 8.11 -13.03
N GLY A 62 13.26 7.95 -11.87
CA GLY A 62 11.89 8.40 -11.64
C GLY A 62 11.60 8.64 -10.16
N ASP A 63 10.62 9.50 -9.91
CA ASP A 63 10.11 9.81 -8.58
C ASP A 63 8.95 8.85 -8.23
N TYR A 64 9.16 8.05 -7.19
CA TYR A 64 8.17 7.08 -6.74
C TYR A 64 7.28 7.70 -5.68
N TRP A 65 5.97 7.55 -5.84
CA TRP A 65 5.00 7.95 -4.83
C TRP A 65 3.77 7.08 -4.87
N THR A 66 3.11 6.97 -3.73
CA THR A 66 1.88 6.21 -3.56
C THR A 66 0.73 7.09 -3.09
N MET A 67 -0.48 6.68 -3.43
CA MET A 67 -1.71 7.28 -2.95
C MET A 67 -2.70 6.19 -2.58
N TYR A 68 -3.23 6.29 -1.37
CA TYR A 68 -4.24 5.38 -0.83
C TYR A 68 -5.58 6.11 -0.80
N PHE A 69 -6.60 5.54 -1.42
CA PHE A 69 -7.89 6.22 -1.56
C PHE A 69 -9.06 5.23 -1.71
N ASP A 70 -10.23 5.67 -1.26
CA ASP A 70 -11.50 5.02 -1.55
C ASP A 70 -12.18 5.75 -2.70
N THR A 71 -12.61 5.02 -3.72
CA THR A 71 -13.40 5.61 -4.80
C THR A 71 -14.34 4.58 -5.42
N SER A 72 -15.28 5.05 -6.25
CA SER A 72 -16.07 4.16 -7.08
C SER A 72 -15.22 3.60 -8.24
N PRO A 73 -15.54 2.42 -8.80
CA PRO A 73 -14.84 1.92 -10.00
C PRO A 73 -14.90 2.90 -11.19
N HIS A 74 -15.95 3.73 -11.26
CA HIS A 74 -16.05 4.81 -12.24
C HIS A 74 -14.98 5.88 -11.97
N GLY A 75 -14.83 6.32 -10.72
CA GLY A 75 -13.83 7.31 -10.36
C GLY A 75 -12.39 6.85 -10.57
N LEU A 76 -12.12 5.57 -10.29
CA LEU A 76 -10.83 4.93 -10.60
C LEU A 76 -10.49 5.00 -12.11
N ARG A 77 -11.46 4.68 -12.98
CA ARG A 77 -11.27 4.76 -14.45
C ARG A 77 -11.03 6.19 -14.90
N SER A 78 -11.75 7.15 -14.31
CA SER A 78 -11.58 8.56 -14.61
C SER A 78 -10.18 9.05 -14.22
N LEU A 79 -9.72 8.76 -12.98
CA LEU A 79 -8.36 9.07 -12.54
C LEU A 79 -7.31 8.42 -13.45
N THR A 80 -7.50 7.15 -13.82
CA THR A 80 -6.60 6.45 -14.74
C THR A 80 -6.50 7.16 -16.09
N GLY A 81 -7.61 7.69 -16.61
CA GLY A 81 -7.63 8.47 -17.83
C GLY A 81 -6.89 9.81 -17.73
N VAL A 82 -6.89 10.44 -16.56
CA VAL A 82 -6.13 11.67 -16.30
C VAL A 82 -4.63 11.36 -16.22
N ILE A 83 -4.24 10.41 -15.37
CA ILE A 83 -2.84 9.99 -15.16
C ILE A 83 -2.19 9.50 -16.46
N ARG A 84 -2.93 8.75 -17.28
CA ARG A 84 -2.44 8.25 -18.57
C ARG A 84 -2.04 9.37 -19.54
N ARG A 85 -2.71 10.52 -19.46
CA ARG A 85 -2.51 11.68 -20.35
C ARG A 85 -1.42 12.62 -19.83
N ASP A 86 -1.13 12.60 -18.54
CA ASP A 86 -0.14 13.49 -17.94
C ASP A 86 1.27 13.12 -18.43
N PRO A 87 2.00 14.04 -19.10
CA PRO A 87 3.32 13.76 -19.63
C PRO A 87 4.36 13.50 -18.53
N ARG A 88 4.08 13.93 -17.29
CA ARG A 88 4.96 13.76 -16.15
C ARG A 88 4.95 12.32 -15.63
N VAL A 89 3.97 11.50 -16.02
CA VAL A 89 3.85 10.12 -15.54
C VAL A 89 4.57 9.16 -16.50
N ILE A 90 5.51 8.40 -15.95
CA ILE A 90 6.24 7.36 -16.69
C ILE A 90 5.43 6.06 -16.70
N ARG A 91 4.99 5.63 -15.51
CA ARG A 91 4.25 4.38 -15.28
C ARG A 91 3.42 4.50 -14.02
N TRP A 92 2.28 3.83 -13.98
CA TRP A 92 1.48 3.70 -12.77
C TRP A 92 0.83 2.32 -12.72
N THR A 93 0.48 1.90 -11.51
CA THR A 93 -0.28 0.68 -11.24
C THR A 93 -1.35 0.99 -10.21
N MET A 94 -2.56 0.47 -10.43
CA MET A 94 -3.68 0.54 -9.48
C MET A 94 -3.87 -0.84 -8.86
N LEU A 95 -3.89 -0.92 -7.54
CA LEU A 95 -4.06 -2.13 -6.75
C LEU A 95 -5.34 -1.99 -5.93
N LYS A 96 -6.20 -3.02 -5.96
CA LYS A 96 -7.36 -3.10 -5.07
C LYS A 96 -6.90 -3.71 -3.76
N GLN A 97 -6.98 -2.93 -2.68
CA GLN A 97 -6.53 -3.34 -1.35
C GLN A 97 -7.63 -4.05 -0.55
N GLY A 98 -8.90 -3.71 -0.78
CA GLY A 98 -10.02 -4.38 -0.12
C GLY A 98 -11.38 -3.80 -0.52
N ASP A 99 -12.46 -4.53 -0.23
CA ASP A 99 -13.82 -4.03 -0.44
C ASP A 99 -14.41 -3.44 0.84
N LYS A 100 -14.04 -3.99 2.00
CA LYS A 100 -14.47 -3.55 3.32
C LYS A 100 -13.27 -3.19 4.18
N VAL A 101 -13.48 -2.34 5.19
CA VAL A 101 -12.44 -1.96 6.16
C VAL A 101 -11.84 -3.19 6.86
N GLY A 102 -12.67 -4.20 7.15
CA GLY A 102 -12.23 -5.45 7.77
C GLY A 102 -11.28 -6.28 6.91
N ASP A 103 -11.24 -6.08 5.60
CA ASP A 103 -10.30 -6.79 4.71
C ASP A 103 -8.88 -6.21 4.78
N VAL A 104 -8.77 -4.94 5.20
CA VAL A 104 -7.54 -4.14 5.18
C VAL A 104 -6.88 -4.10 6.55
N VAL A 105 -7.68 -4.09 7.62
CA VAL A 105 -7.19 -4.03 8.99
C VAL A 105 -6.76 -5.42 9.42
N LEU A 106 -5.47 -5.57 9.75
CA LEU A 106 -4.97 -6.80 10.37
C LEU A 106 -5.78 -7.08 11.65
N PRO A 107 -6.23 -8.32 11.89
CA PRO A 107 -6.91 -8.67 13.13
C PRO A 107 -6.05 -8.26 14.32
N ARG A 108 -6.67 -7.64 15.33
CA ARG A 108 -5.96 -7.35 16.59
C ARG A 108 -5.33 -8.64 17.10
N GLU A 109 -4.04 -8.59 17.41
CA GLU A 109 -3.33 -9.73 17.98
C GLU A 109 -4.11 -10.24 19.20
N LYS A 110 -4.49 -11.52 19.16
CA LYS A 110 -5.16 -12.16 20.28
C LYS A 110 -4.08 -12.63 21.23
N THR A 111 -4.02 -12.05 22.43
CA THR A 111 -3.20 -12.58 23.51
C THR A 111 -3.72 -13.97 23.87
N VAL A 112 -3.02 -15.02 23.42
CA VAL A 112 -3.31 -16.39 23.85
C VAL A 112 -2.73 -16.54 25.26
N THR A 113 -3.61 -16.57 26.27
CA THR A 113 -3.19 -16.99 27.61
C THR A 113 -2.93 -18.49 27.54
N ARG A 114 -1.67 -18.90 27.66
CA ARG A 114 -1.28 -20.30 27.70
C ARG A 114 -1.67 -20.86 29.07
N THR A 115 -2.82 -21.52 29.16
CA THR A 115 -3.39 -22.03 30.43
C THR A 115 -2.78 -23.37 30.87
N ASP A 116 -1.88 -23.95 30.08
CA ASP A 116 -1.29 -25.27 30.31
C ASP A 116 -0.34 -25.34 31.50
N TYR A 117 0.17 -24.20 31.99
CA TYR A 117 0.96 -24.15 33.22
C TYR A 117 0.14 -24.12 34.52
N LEU A 118 -1.17 -23.86 34.46
CA LEU A 118 -2.02 -23.75 35.65
C LEU A 118 -2.60 -25.09 36.12
N ASN A 119 -2.52 -26.12 35.29
CA ASN A 119 -2.96 -27.47 35.62
C ASN A 119 -1.75 -28.43 35.51
N PRO A 120 -1.05 -28.72 36.62
CA PRO A 120 -0.07 -29.80 36.61
C PRO A 120 -0.75 -31.13 36.20
N PRO A 121 -0.02 -32.05 35.54
CA PRO A 121 -0.54 -33.37 35.20
C PRO A 121 -1.15 -34.03 36.44
N ARG A 122 -2.42 -34.43 36.36
CA ARG A 122 -3.11 -35.20 37.43
C ARG A 122 -2.73 -36.68 37.42
N ASP A 123 -1.51 -37.01 37.00
CA ASP A 123 -1.03 -38.39 37.04
C ASP A 123 -0.35 -38.66 38.38
N GLY A 124 -1.14 -39.23 39.29
CA GLY A 124 -0.66 -39.84 40.52
C GLY A 124 -0.18 -41.26 40.26
N SER A 125 0.93 -41.41 39.53
CA SER A 125 1.66 -42.68 39.46
C SER A 125 3.09 -42.49 38.92
N THR A 126 3.96 -41.87 39.72
CA THR A 126 5.40 -42.09 39.54
C THR A 126 5.98 -42.47 40.90
N SER A 127 6.11 -43.79 41.07
CA SER A 127 6.79 -44.42 42.19
C SER A 127 8.27 -44.04 42.16
N TRP A 128 8.72 -43.29 43.17
CA TRP A 128 10.12 -42.89 43.34
C TRP A 128 10.96 -43.97 44.04
N SER A 129 10.66 -45.26 43.80
CA SER A 129 11.31 -46.40 44.47
C SER A 129 12.09 -47.34 43.54
N GLU A 130 12.47 -46.90 42.33
CA GLU A 130 13.26 -47.71 41.37
C GLU A 130 14.53 -47.01 40.87
N LEU A 131 15.05 -46.03 41.61
CA LEU A 131 16.39 -45.48 41.36
C LEU A 131 17.32 -45.88 42.51
N ASP A 132 17.82 -47.12 42.45
CA ASP A 132 19.01 -47.54 43.18
C ASP A 132 20.26 -47.15 42.36
N PHE A 133 21.09 -46.29 42.99
CA PHE A 133 22.50 -45.91 42.71
C PHE A 133 23.06 -45.95 41.28
#